data_AF-A0A357NGP3-F1
#
_entry.id   AF-A0A357NGP3-F1
#
_cell.length_a   1.000
_cell.length_b   1.000
_cell.length_c   1.000
_cell.angle_alpha   90.00
_cell.angle_beta   90.00
_cell.angle_gamma   90.00
#
_symmetry.space_group_name_H-M   'P 1'
#
loop_
_entity.id
_entity.type
_entity.pdbx_description
1 polymer ?
#
loop_
_entity_poly.entity_id
_entity_poly.type
_entity_poly.pdbx_seq_one_letter_code
_entity_poly.pdbx_strand_id
1 'polypeptide(L)'
;MTDGTAKSQTHYQQANIQPIEIMQMYMTPEEFQGFLKGNVIKYSLRANFKGSQQADIDKAQQYAKWLGRALRGEKIDPRGD
;
A
#
# COMPACT_ATOMS: atom_id res chain seq x y z
N MET A 1 -13.70 7.50 12.15
CA MET A 1 -13.07 8.16 10.98
C MET A 1 -12.37 7.05 10.21
N THR A 2 -12.64 6.88 8.92
CA THR A 2 -11.95 5.88 8.09
C THR A 2 -10.60 6.46 7.67
N ASP A 3 -9.52 5.97 8.28
CA ASP A 3 -8.15 6.29 7.85
C ASP A 3 -7.89 5.76 6.43
N GLY A 4 -6.79 6.17 5.80
CA GLY A 4 -6.48 5.77 4.42
C GLY A 4 -6.00 4.32 4.23
N THR A 5 -5.87 3.54 5.32
CA THR A 5 -5.13 2.27 5.35
C THR A 5 -5.84 1.12 4.65
N ALA A 6 -5.11 0.09 4.23
CA ALA A 6 -5.67 -1.12 3.60
C ALA A 6 -6.76 -1.79 4.44
N LYS A 7 -6.57 -1.85 5.77
CA LYS A 7 -7.56 -2.40 6.71
C LYS A 7 -8.91 -1.67 6.67
N SER A 8 -8.93 -0.38 6.36
CA SER A 8 -10.16 0.41 6.27
C SER A 8 -10.83 0.36 4.89
N GLN A 9 -10.14 -0.15 3.86
CA GLN A 9 -10.65 -0.24 2.48
C GLN A 9 -11.50 -1.50 2.26
N THR A 10 -12.72 -1.50 2.81
CA THR A 10 -13.66 -2.65 2.80
C THR A 10 -14.04 -3.15 1.41
N HIS A 11 -13.94 -2.32 0.37
CA HIS A 11 -14.26 -2.71 -1.02
C HIS A 11 -13.30 -3.76 -1.61
N TYR A 12 -12.07 -3.88 -1.09
CA TYR A 12 -11.15 -4.96 -1.46
C TYR A 12 -11.29 -6.22 -0.60
N GLN A 13 -12.01 -6.13 0.53
CA GLN A 13 -12.20 -7.26 1.46
C GLN A 13 -13.30 -8.22 1.03
N GLN A 14 -14.05 -7.90 -0.04
CA GLN A 14 -15.03 -8.79 -0.65
C GLN A 14 -14.37 -9.95 -1.43
N ALA A 15 -13.11 -9.78 -1.82
CA ALA A 15 -12.31 -10.83 -2.47
C ALA A 15 -11.41 -11.52 -1.43
N ASN A 16 -11.27 -12.85 -1.53
CA ASN A 16 -10.37 -13.62 -0.66
C ASN A 16 -8.89 -13.20 -0.79
N ILE A 17 -8.52 -12.61 -1.93
CA ILE A 17 -7.17 -12.16 -2.26
C ILE A 17 -7.23 -10.67 -2.59
N GLN A 18 -6.44 -9.86 -1.87
CA GLN A 18 -6.33 -8.44 -2.15
C GLN A 18 -5.32 -8.17 -3.29
N PRO A 19 -5.46 -7.07 -4.04
CA PRO A 19 -4.58 -6.76 -5.17
C PRO A 19 -3.09 -6.76 -4.83
N ILE A 20 -2.70 -6.28 -3.63
CA ILE A 20 -1.30 -6.28 -3.19
C ILE A 20 -0.71 -7.69 -3.04
N GLU A 21 -1.54 -8.66 -2.67
CA GLU A 21 -1.12 -10.06 -2.54
C GLU A 21 -0.88 -10.69 -3.92
N ILE A 22 -1.71 -10.32 -4.91
CA ILE A 22 -1.50 -10.73 -6.32
C ILE A 22 -0.21 -10.12 -6.85
N MET A 23 -0.01 -8.81 -6.65
CA MET A 23 1.21 -8.13 -7.11
C MET A 23 2.46 -8.76 -6.51
N GLN A 24 2.45 -9.05 -5.20
CA GLN A 24 3.56 -9.72 -4.53
C GLN A 24 3.84 -11.15 -5.04
N MET A 25 2.82 -11.85 -5.55
CA MET A 25 2.95 -13.22 -6.06
C MET A 25 3.54 -13.28 -7.47
N TYR A 26 3.19 -12.32 -8.32
CA TYR A 26 3.49 -12.37 -9.76
C TYR A 26 4.64 -11.44 -10.18
N MET A 27 4.90 -10.35 -9.45
CA MET A 27 5.98 -9.43 -9.77
C MET A 27 7.34 -9.96 -9.30
N THR A 28 8.40 -9.57 -10.01
CA THR A 28 9.76 -9.74 -9.46
C THR A 28 9.94 -8.91 -8.19
N PRO A 29 10.92 -9.23 -7.33
CA PRO A 29 11.23 -8.40 -6.17
C PRO A 29 11.45 -6.93 -6.53
N GLU A 30 12.15 -6.65 -7.62
CA GLU A 30 12.44 -5.29 -8.10
C GLU A 30 11.17 -4.56 -8.57
N GLU A 31 10.31 -5.24 -9.31
CA GLU A 31 9.03 -4.70 -9.78
C GLU A 31 8.11 -4.37 -8.60
N PHE A 32 8.01 -5.28 -7.63
CA PHE A 32 7.16 -5.08 -6.46
C PHE A 32 7.69 -3.95 -5.57
N GLN A 33 9.00 -3.89 -5.33
CA GLN A 33 9.63 -2.77 -4.62
C GLN A 33 9.43 -1.45 -5.37
N GLY A 34 9.57 -1.46 -6.71
CA GLY A 34 9.30 -0.31 -7.57
C GLY A 34 7.86 0.18 -7.45
N PHE A 35 6.89 -0.74 -7.46
CA PHE A 35 5.48 -0.43 -7.24
C PHE A 35 5.24 0.22 -5.87
N LEU A 36 5.80 -0.34 -4.79
CA LEU A 36 5.66 0.20 -3.43
C LEU A 36 6.26 1.61 -3.35
N LYS A 37 7.48 1.79 -3.85
CA LYS A 37 8.18 3.09 -3.90
C LYS A 37 7.40 4.12 -4.72
N GLY A 38 6.86 3.73 -5.87
CA GLY A 38 6.01 4.58 -6.70
C GLY A 38 4.74 5.04 -5.97
N ASN A 39 4.12 4.16 -5.17
CA ASN A 39 2.95 4.53 -4.37
C ASN A 39 3.30 5.51 -3.25
N VAL A 40 4.44 5.37 -2.59
CA VAL A 40 4.93 6.38 -1.61
C VAL A 40 5.00 7.75 -2.26
N ILE A 41 5.65 7.86 -3.42
CA ILE A 41 5.77 9.13 -4.17
C ILE A 41 4.38 9.65 -4.56
N LYS A 42 3.54 8.80 -5.16
CA LYS A 42 2.19 9.15 -5.61
C LYS A 42 1.34 9.75 -4.49
N TYR A 43 1.29 9.10 -3.33
CA TYR A 43 0.44 9.55 -2.23
C TYR A 43 1.01 10.79 -1.53
N SER A 44 2.34 10.89 -1.38
CA SER A 44 2.99 12.11 -0.88
C SER A 44 2.71 13.32 -1.77
N LEU A 45 2.75 13.16 -3.10
CA LEU A 45 2.44 14.25 -4.03
C LEU A 45 0.93 14.57 -4.04
N ARG A 46 0.06 13.54 -3.98
CA ARG A 46 -1.39 13.72 -4.09
C ARG A 46 -2.04 14.37 -2.87
N ALA A 47 -1.44 14.22 -1.69
CA ALA A 47 -1.96 14.72 -0.43
C ALA A 47 -2.37 16.21 -0.47
N ASN A 48 -1.70 17.03 -1.28
CA ASN A 48 -1.99 18.46 -1.40
C ASN A 48 -3.02 18.83 -2.49
N PHE A 49 -3.50 17.87 -3.28
CA PHE A 49 -4.26 18.17 -4.51
C PHE A 49 -5.57 17.37 -4.68
N LYS A 50 -5.81 16.26 -3.97
CA LYS A 50 -7.03 15.46 -4.18
C LYS A 50 -7.51 14.68 -2.95
N GLY A 51 -8.74 14.94 -2.53
CA GLY A 51 -9.44 14.17 -1.50
C GLY A 51 -9.06 14.61 -0.08
N SER A 52 -8.90 13.63 0.82
CA SER A 52 -8.42 13.87 2.19
C SER A 52 -6.89 13.79 2.23
N GLN A 53 -6.25 14.92 2.53
CA GLN A 53 -4.79 15.01 2.71
C GLN A 53 -4.29 13.95 3.70
N GLN A 54 -4.97 13.80 4.84
CA GLN A 54 -4.59 12.84 5.87
C GLN A 54 -4.64 11.39 5.35
N ALA A 55 -5.70 11.02 4.63
CA ALA A 55 -5.82 9.67 4.08
C ALA A 55 -4.70 9.34 3.07
N ASP A 56 -4.20 10.34 2.35
CA ASP A 56 -3.07 10.16 1.45
C ASP A 56 -1.74 10.05 2.20
N ILE A 57 -1.56 10.81 3.28
CA ILE A 57 -0.40 10.66 4.18
C ILE A 57 -0.39 9.26 4.81
N ASP A 58 -1.54 8.77 5.31
CA ASP A 58 -1.66 7.42 5.89
C ASP A 58 -1.27 6.35 4.87
N LYS A 59 -1.71 6.50 3.62
CA LYS A 59 -1.33 5.59 2.51
C LYS A 59 0.17 5.66 2.24
N ALA A 60 0.75 6.86 2.14
CA ALA A 60 2.19 7.01 1.91
C ALA A 60 3.00 6.30 3.01
N GLN A 61 2.59 6.42 4.27
CA GLN A 61 3.21 5.74 5.41
C GLN A 61 3.08 4.22 5.32
N GLN A 62 1.88 3.71 4.99
CA GLN A 62 1.66 2.27 4.84
C GLN A 62 2.53 1.66 3.73
N TYR A 63 2.59 2.31 2.57
CA TYR A 63 3.45 1.85 1.46
C TYR A 63 4.95 1.94 1.80
N ALA A 64 5.37 2.93 2.59
CA ALA A 64 6.75 3.02 3.06
C ALA A 64 7.10 1.87 4.04
N LYS A 65 6.20 1.54 4.96
CA LYS A 65 6.33 0.38 5.86
C LYS A 65 6.49 -0.91 5.04
N TRP A 66 5.60 -1.12 4.08
CA TRP A 66 5.62 -2.27 3.19
C TRP A 66 6.89 -2.36 2.34
N LEU A 67 7.39 -1.24 1.80
CA LEU A 67 8.66 -1.23 1.07
C LEU A 67 9.83 -1.71 1.96
N GLY A 68 9.89 -1.23 3.21
CA GLY A 68 10.91 -1.68 4.16
C GLY A 68 10.83 -3.18 4.45
N ARG A 69 9.62 -3.74 4.56
CA ARG A 69 9.38 -5.18 4.73
C ARG A 69 9.80 -5.99 3.50
N ALA A 70 9.40 -5.54 2.31
CA ALA A 70 9.75 -6.17 1.05
C ALA A 70 11.28 -6.22 0.81
N LEU A 71 12.00 -5.14 1.17
CA LEU A 71 13.47 -5.09 1.10
C LEU A 71 14.16 -6.09 2.04
N ARG A 72 13.49 -6.52 3.12
CA ARG A 72 13.97 -7.57 4.03
C ARG A 72 13.50 -8.97 3.62
N GLY A 73 12.81 -9.11 2.49
CA GLY A 73 12.23 -10.37 2.02
C GLY A 73 11.00 -10.82 2.83
N GLU A 74 10.38 -9.93 3.59
CA GLU A 74 9.17 -10.26 4.35
C GLU A 74 7.93 -10.23 3.46
N LYS A 75 7.03 -11.19 3.68
CA LYS A 75 5.71 -11.22 3.04
C LYS A 75 4.78 -10.17 3.69
N ILE A 76 4.17 -9.33 2.86
CA ILE A 76 3.14 -8.37 3.29
C ILE A 76 1.79 -9.09 3.42
N ASP A 77 1.09 -8.79 4.52
CA ASP A 77 -0.31 -9.16 4.75
C ASP A 77 -1.11 -7.88 5.03
N PRO A 78 -1.96 -7.44 4.07
CA PRO A 78 -2.73 -6.21 4.21
C PRO A 78 -3.86 -6.28 5.23
N ARG A 79 -4.13 -7.45 5.82
CA ARG A 79 -5.18 -7.62 6.82
C ARG A 79 -4.67 -7.34 8.24
N GLY A 80 -3.36 -7.47 8.45
CA GLY A 80 -2.67 -7.20 9.73
C GLY A 80 -2.06 -5.80 9.82
N ASP A 81 -2.11 -5.02 8.75
CA ASP A 81 -1.50 -3.70 8.58
C ASP A 81 -2.54 -2.61 8.28
#